data_AF-A0A840G2S9-F1
#
_entry.id   AF-A0A840G2S9-F1
#
_cell.length_a   1.000
_cell.length_b   1.000
_cell.length_c   1.000
_cell.angle_alpha   90.00
_cell.angle_beta   90.00
_cell.angle_gamma   90.00
#
_symmetry.space_group_name_H-M   'P 1'
#
loop_
_entity.id
_entity.type
_entity.pdbx_description
1 polymer ?
#
loop_
_entity_poly.entity_id
_entity_poly.type
_entity_poly.pdbx_seq_one_letter_code
_entity_poly.pdbx_strand_id
1 'polypeptide(L)'
;MRTRRGARIKSWLRRLLPLRRPESPELAAAAALLRAIDRGGIPLNPAKVNAIARDFGLEVSPKAPLDETIGRIRAAVSRARR
;
A
#
# COMPACT_ATOMS: atom_id res chain seq x y z
N MET A 1 45.76 4.40 -29.01
CA MET A 1 45.18 5.12 -27.84
C MET A 1 43.70 4.78 -27.71
N ARG A 2 43.30 4.25 -26.56
CA ARG A 2 41.95 3.74 -26.26
C ARG A 2 41.40 4.51 -25.07
N THR A 3 40.37 5.34 -25.24
CA THR A 3 39.48 5.75 -24.13
C THR A 3 38.09 6.20 -24.62
N ARG A 4 37.16 5.25 -24.48
CA ARG A 4 35.73 5.33 -24.12
C ARG A 4 35.02 6.69 -24.27
N ARG A 5 34.15 6.79 -25.28
CA ARG A 5 33.03 7.75 -25.33
C ARG A 5 31.98 7.36 -24.29
N GLY A 6 31.79 8.19 -23.26
CA GLY A 6 30.77 8.02 -22.22
C GLY A 6 29.35 8.17 -22.80
N ALA A 7 28.51 7.17 -22.52
CA ALA A 7 27.12 7.16 -22.94
C ALA A 7 26.31 8.20 -22.15
N ARG A 8 25.91 9.31 -22.79
CA ARG A 8 24.90 10.25 -22.26
C ARG A 8 23.49 9.68 -22.45
N ILE A 9 23.17 8.60 -21.73
CA ILE A 9 21.81 8.05 -21.75
C ILE A 9 20.93 8.84 -20.77
N LYS A 10 20.33 9.91 -21.32
CA LYS A 10 18.90 10.26 -21.23
C LYS A 10 18.34 10.66 -19.84
N SER A 11 18.57 11.93 -19.48
CA SER A 11 17.87 12.67 -18.40
C SER A 11 16.34 12.80 -18.61
N TRP A 12 15.86 12.77 -19.86
CA TRP A 12 14.41 12.91 -20.15
C TRP A 12 13.55 11.78 -19.57
N LEU A 13 14.12 10.59 -19.32
CA LEU A 13 13.38 9.45 -18.77
C LEU A 13 12.92 9.70 -17.33
N ARG A 14 13.65 10.54 -16.58
CA ARG A 14 13.28 10.92 -15.19
C ARG A 14 12.08 11.87 -15.12
N ARG A 15 11.71 12.52 -16.24
CA ARG A 15 10.56 13.45 -16.31
C ARG A 15 9.24 12.75 -16.57
N LEU A 16 9.27 11.49 -16.96
CA LEU A 16 8.09 10.65 -17.21
C LEU A 16 7.70 9.81 -16.00
N LEU A 17 8.56 9.76 -14.97
CA LEU A 17 8.25 9.06 -13.74
C LEU A 17 7.56 10.04 -12.80
N PRO A 18 6.26 9.89 -12.51
CA PRO A 18 5.64 10.69 -11.47
C PRO A 18 6.41 10.42 -10.17
N LEU A 19 6.95 11.49 -9.58
CA LEU A 19 7.47 11.51 -8.20
C LEU A 19 6.30 11.30 -7.25
N ARG A 20 5.68 10.12 -7.32
CA ARG A 20 4.67 9.68 -6.40
C ARG A 20 5.40 9.50 -5.08
N ARG A 21 5.06 10.31 -4.07
CA ARG A 21 5.62 10.16 -2.73
C ARG A 21 5.50 8.67 -2.37
N PRO A 22 6.59 8.02 -1.92
CA PRO A 22 6.50 6.64 -1.50
C PRO A 22 5.44 6.56 -0.41
N GLU A 23 4.31 5.91 -0.70
CA GLU A 23 3.35 5.54 0.35
C GLU A 23 4.11 4.63 1.33
N SER A 24 3.83 4.75 2.63
CA SER A 24 4.41 3.82 3.58
C SER A 24 4.00 2.39 3.19
N PRO A 25 4.86 1.37 3.39
CA PRO A 25 4.54 0.01 2.97
C PRO A 25 3.25 -0.52 3.64
N GLU A 26 2.96 -0.07 4.85
CA GLU A 26 1.74 -0.39 5.60
C GLU A 26 0.50 0.24 4.94
N LEU A 27 0.58 1.52 4.54
CA LEU A 27 -0.49 2.20 3.82
C LEU A 27 -0.76 1.54 2.45
N ALA A 28 0.31 1.17 1.74
CA ALA A 28 0.21 0.48 0.47
C ALA A 28 -0.48 -0.89 0.63
N ALA A 29 -0.11 -1.67 1.65
CA ALA A 29 -0.73 -2.96 1.95
C ALA A 29 -2.22 -2.82 2.32
N ALA A 30 -2.55 -1.89 3.21
CA ALA A 30 -3.93 -1.60 3.60
C ALA A 30 -4.79 -1.14 2.41
N ALA A 31 -4.27 -0.23 1.59
CA ALA A 31 -4.96 0.24 0.39
C ALA A 31 -5.13 -0.86 -0.67
N ALA A 32 -4.14 -1.75 -0.83
CA ALA A 32 -4.22 -2.88 -1.75
C ALA A 32 -5.30 -3.88 -1.31
N LEU A 33 -5.39 -4.17 -0.01
CA LEU A 33 -6.46 -4.99 0.58
C LEU A 33 -7.84 -4.39 0.27
N LEU A 34 -8.05 -3.12 0.58
CA LEU A 34 -9.33 -2.45 0.34
C LEU A 34 -9.70 -2.45 -1.15
N ARG A 35 -8.74 -2.18 -2.05
CA ARG A 35 -8.98 -2.24 -3.50
C ARG A 35 -9.35 -3.63 -3.99
N ALA A 36 -8.82 -4.69 -3.38
CA ALA A 36 -9.22 -6.05 -3.73
C ALA A 36 -10.66 -6.32 -3.30
N ILE A 37 -11.05 -5.88 -2.09
CA ILE A 37 -12.41 -6.00 -1.56
C ILE A 37 -13.40 -5.19 -2.38
N ASP A 38 -13.08 -3.94 -2.72
CA ASP A 38 -13.94 -3.05 -3.51
C ASP A 38 -14.18 -3.59 -4.93
N ARG A 39 -13.31 -4.48 -5.44
CA ARG A 39 -13.51 -5.20 -6.70
C ARG A 39 -14.32 -6.50 -6.55
N GLY A 40 -14.88 -6.77 -5.38
CA GLY A 40 -15.63 -7.98 -5.07
C GLY A 40 -14.77 -9.15 -4.56
N GLY A 41 -13.49 -8.92 -4.25
CA GLY A 41 -12.63 -9.94 -3.66
C GLY A 41 -12.99 -10.20 -2.20
N ILE A 42 -13.04 -11.48 -1.80
CA ILE A 42 -13.36 -11.88 -0.42
C ILE A 42 -12.06 -12.30 0.29
N PRO A 43 -11.70 -11.70 1.44
CA PRO A 43 -10.54 -12.13 2.21
C PRO A 43 -10.77 -13.54 2.77
N LEU A 44 -10.01 -14.52 2.28
CA LEU A 44 -10.11 -15.92 2.73
C LEU A 44 -9.46 -16.16 4.10
N ASN A 45 -8.66 -15.21 4.60
CA ASN A 45 -7.93 -15.34 5.86
C ASN A 45 -8.12 -14.09 6.73
N PRO A 46 -9.03 -14.13 7.72
CA PRO A 46 -9.24 -13.05 8.67
C PRO A 46 -8.00 -12.69 9.50
N ALA A 47 -7.15 -13.67 9.83
CA ALA A 47 -5.92 -13.40 10.58
C ALA A 47 -4.94 -12.53 9.78
N LYS A 48 -4.89 -12.71 8.45
CA LYS A 48 -4.09 -11.84 7.57
C LYS A 48 -4.63 -10.41 7.51
N VAL A 49 -5.94 -10.25 7.52
CA VAL A 49 -6.58 -8.91 7.60
C VAL A 49 -6.24 -8.24 8.93
N ASN A 50 -6.33 -8.99 10.04
CA ASN A 50 -5.95 -8.49 11.36
C ASN A 50 -4.45 -8.13 11.45
N ALA A 51 -3.56 -8.89 10.80
CA ALA A 51 -2.14 -8.55 10.73
C ALA A 51 -1.93 -7.21 10.01
N ILE A 52 -2.53 -7.02 8.83
CA ILE A 52 -2.46 -5.74 8.09
C ILE A 52 -2.99 -4.58 8.94
N ALA A 53 -4.07 -4.79 9.71
CA ALA A 53 -4.59 -3.76 10.60
C ALA A 53 -3.58 -3.39 11.69
N ARG A 54 -2.94 -4.39 12.33
CA ARG A 54 -1.91 -4.16 13.37
C ARG A 54 -0.67 -3.49 12.81
N ASP A 55 -0.19 -3.94 11.65
CA ASP A 55 0.96 -3.33 10.96
C ASP A 55 0.66 -1.87 10.61
N PHE A 56 -0.59 -1.55 10.25
CA PHE A 56 -1.04 -0.19 10.01
C PHE A 56 -1.23 0.65 11.30
N GLY A 57 -0.99 0.09 12.48
CA GLY A 57 -1.10 0.77 13.77
C GLY A 57 -2.50 0.75 14.39
N LEU A 58 -3.39 -0.14 13.94
CA LEU A 58 -4.71 -0.33 14.55
C LEU A 58 -4.66 -1.45 15.59
N GLU A 59 -5.24 -1.19 16.75
CA GLU A 59 -5.50 -2.23 17.74
C GLU A 59 -6.75 -3.03 17.33
N VAL A 60 -6.56 -4.33 17.09
CA VAL A 60 -7.65 -5.25 16.73
C VAL A 60 -7.58 -6.54 17.54
N SER A 61 -8.73 -6.92 18.11
CA SER A 61 -8.89 -8.21 18.77
C SER A 61 -8.71 -9.35 17.74
N PRO A 62 -8.06 -10.46 18.11
CA PRO A 62 -8.02 -11.65 17.27
C PRO A 62 -9.41 -12.19 16.91
N LYS A 63 -10.42 -11.90 17.73
CA LYS A 63 -11.82 -12.31 17.56
C LYS A 63 -12.71 -11.20 16.97
N ALA A 64 -12.11 -10.08 16.54
CA ALA A 64 -12.88 -8.98 15.94
C ALA A 64 -13.61 -9.48 14.68
N PRO A 65 -14.89 -9.11 14.50
CA PRO A 65 -15.62 -9.34 13.25
C PRO A 65 -14.85 -8.79 12.05
N LEU A 66 -14.81 -9.55 10.95
CA LEU A 66 -14.02 -9.19 9.77
C LEU A 66 -14.45 -7.85 9.17
N ASP A 67 -15.76 -7.64 9.04
CA ASP A 67 -16.33 -6.39 8.49
C ASP A 67 -16.00 -5.18 9.35
N GLU A 68 -15.98 -5.35 10.68
CA GLU A 68 -15.57 -4.31 11.63
C GLU A 68 -14.10 -3.92 11.42
N THR A 69 -13.21 -4.92 11.27
CA THR A 69 -11.80 -4.67 10.98
C THR A 69 -11.62 -3.96 9.63
N ILE A 70 -12.32 -4.40 8.57
CA ILE A 70 -12.27 -3.75 7.26
C ILE A 70 -12.74 -2.29 7.35
N GLY A 71 -13.81 -2.03 8.10
CA GLY A 71 -14.32 -0.68 8.36
C GLY A 71 -13.27 0.21 9.04
N ARG A 72 -12.58 -0.31 10.06
CA ARG A 72 -11.50 0.42 10.75
C ARG A 72 -10.33 0.73 9.81
N ILE A 73 -9.90 -0.23 8.99
CA ILE A 73 -8.84 -0.02 7.99
C ILE A 73 -9.26 1.09 7.01
N ARG A 74 -10.50 1.06 6.50
CA ARG A 74 -11.03 2.08 5.57
C ARG A 74 -10.99 3.48 6.17
N ALA A 75 -11.43 3.63 7.41
CA ALA A 75 -11.41 4.91 8.11
C ALA A 75 -9.97 5.41 8.35
N ALA A 76 -9.05 4.52 8.71
CA ALA A 76 -7.67 4.87 8.99
C ALA A 76 -6.88 5.24 7.72
N VAL A 77 -7.06 4.50 6.62
CA VAL A 77 -6.50 4.84 5.30
C VAL A 77 -7.02 6.18 4.79
N SER A 78 -8.31 6.48 5.00
CA SER A 78 -8.90 7.77 4.64
C SER A 78 -8.24 8.93 5.39
N ARG A 79 -7.99 8.76 6.70
CA ARG A 79 -7.27 9.76 7.52
C ARG A 79 -5.82 9.95 7.08
N ALA A 80 -5.11 8.87 6.76
CA ALA A 80 -3.70 8.92 6.35
C ALA A 80 -3.47 9.57 4.97
N ARG A 81 -4.50 9.67 4.14
CA ARG A 81 -4.45 10.27 2.81
C ARG A 81 -4.92 11.72 2.73
N ARG A 82 -5.46 12.26 3.83
CA ARG A 82 -5.80 13.69 3.96
C ARG A 82 -4.53 14.49 4.20
#